data_AF-A0A958FDX5-F1
#
_entry.id   AF-A0A958FDX5-F1
#
_cell.length_a   1.000
_cell.length_b   1.000
_cell.length_c   1.000
_cell.angle_alpha   90.00
_cell.angle_beta   90.00
_cell.angle_gamma   90.00
#
_symmetry.space_group_name_H-M   'P 1'
#
loop_
_entity.id
_entity.type
_entity.pdbx_description
1 polymer ?
#
loop_
_entity_poly.entity_id
_entity_poly.type
_entity_poly.pdbx_seq_one_letter_code
_entity_poly.pdbx_strand_id
1 'polypeptide(L)'
;AALRPGKVDTAMQVEIRDSDPAQFPRGDEWREVHRRGELLPPEIPARAILWLASHFGAAANGQTFSMSEPDFRARVEKDLEPYL
;
A
#
# COMPACT_ATOMS: atom_id res chain seq x y z
N ALA A 1 -13.50 -3.04 7.32
CA ALA A 1 -13.00 -2.43 6.07
C ALA A 1 -12.07 -3.39 5.35
N ALA A 2 -11.94 -3.25 4.04
CA ALA A 2 -10.87 -3.86 3.25
C ALA A 2 -9.91 -2.77 2.76
N LEU A 3 -8.60 -3.03 2.77
CA LEU A 3 -7.58 -2.10 2.31
C LEU A 3 -6.76 -2.72 1.19
N ARG A 4 -6.61 -1.98 0.09
CA ARG A 4 -5.61 -2.26 -0.95
C ARG A 4 -4.36 -1.43 -0.65
N PRO A 5 -3.24 -2.04 -0.21
CA PRO A 5 -2.06 -1.30 0.26
C PRO A 5 -1.26 -0.66 -0.88
N GLY A 6 -1.61 -0.95 -2.14
CA GLY A 6 -0.87 -0.50 -3.31
C GLY A 6 0.33 -1.39 -3.61
N LYS A 7 1.27 -0.87 -4.40
CA LYS A 7 2.55 -1.53 -4.71
C LYS A 7 3.55 -1.14 -3.62
N VAL A 8 3.90 -2.07 -2.74
CA VAL A 8 4.69 -1.76 -1.52
C VAL A 8 6.04 -2.45 -1.60
N ASP A 9 7.11 -1.75 -1.21
CA ASP A 9 8.44 -2.34 -1.13
C ASP A 9 8.56 -3.20 0.13
N THR A 10 8.52 -4.52 -0.06
CA THR A 10 8.47 -5.52 1.00
C THR A 10 9.24 -6.77 0.58
N ALA A 11 9.49 -7.69 1.51
CA ALA A 11 10.09 -8.99 1.20
C ALA A 11 9.28 -9.78 0.16
N MET A 12 7.94 -9.75 0.23
CA MET A 12 7.06 -10.38 -0.78
C MET A 12 7.30 -9.82 -2.18
N GLN A 13 7.54 -8.50 -2.30
CA GLN A 13 7.86 -7.86 -3.57
C GLN A 13 9.29 -8.22 -4.03
N VAL A 14 10.25 -8.44 -3.13
CA VAL A 14 11.55 -9.06 -3.52
C VAL A 14 11.32 -10.42 -4.18
N GLU A 15 10.55 -11.31 -3.55
CA GLU A 15 10.28 -12.65 -4.07
C GLU A 15 9.59 -12.63 -5.44
N ILE A 16 8.64 -11.70 -5.65
CA ILE A 16 7.97 -11.50 -6.95
C ILE A 16 8.94 -11.07 -8.05
N ARG A 17 9.91 -10.20 -7.74
CA ARG A 17 10.92 -9.72 -8.70
C ARG A 17 11.97 -10.79 -9.03
N ASP A 18 12.25 -11.67 -8.07
CA ASP A 18 13.25 -12.74 -8.18
C ASP A 18 12.66 -14.04 -8.75
N SER A 19 11.35 -14.09 -8.95
CA SER A 19 10.66 -15.23 -9.53
C SER A 19 11.11 -15.50 -10.98
N ASP A 20 11.18 -16.78 -11.35
CA ASP A 20 11.51 -17.23 -12.71
C ASP A 20 10.51 -16.64 -13.72
N PRO A 21 10.96 -15.87 -14.74
CA PRO A 21 10.09 -15.31 -15.77
C PRO A 21 9.27 -16.37 -16.53
N ALA A 22 9.73 -17.62 -16.62
CA ALA A 22 8.97 -18.70 -17.25
C ALA A 22 7.75 -19.11 -16.40
N GLN A 23 7.83 -18.98 -15.07
CA GLN A 23 6.74 -19.29 -14.14
C GLN A 23 5.90 -18.04 -13.82
N PHE A 24 6.50 -16.86 -13.84
CA PHE A 24 5.84 -15.59 -13.57
C PHE A 24 6.28 -14.51 -14.57
N PRO A 25 5.71 -14.48 -15.78
CA PRO A 25 6.09 -13.53 -16.84
C PRO A 25 5.90 -12.06 -16.47
N ARG A 26 5.10 -11.77 -15.44
CA ARG A 26 4.90 -10.42 -14.93
C ARG A 26 6.02 -9.93 -14.02
N GLY A 27 7.03 -10.77 -13.70
CA GLY A 27 8.18 -10.36 -12.89
C GLY A 27 8.91 -9.15 -13.50
N ASP A 28 8.99 -9.07 -14.82
CA ASP A 28 9.60 -7.96 -15.57
C ASP A 28 8.87 -6.62 -15.30
N GLU A 29 7.54 -6.65 -15.22
CA GLU A 29 6.72 -5.48 -14.85
C GLU A 29 7.12 -4.98 -13.45
N TRP A 30 7.28 -5.88 -12.49
CA TRP A 30 7.64 -5.54 -11.11
C TRP A 30 9.08 -5.07 -10.94
N ARG A 31 10.00 -5.59 -11.75
CA ARG A 31 11.38 -5.10 -11.84
C ARG A 31 11.42 -3.67 -12.38
N GLU A 32 10.60 -3.36 -13.38
CA GLU A 32 10.50 -2.00 -13.93
C GLU A 32 9.84 -1.02 -12.94
N VAL A 33 8.76 -1.41 -12.28
CA VAL A 33 8.13 -0.61 -11.21
C VAL A 33 9.14 -0.29 -10.10
N HIS A 34 9.95 -1.26 -9.68
CA HIS A 34 11.00 -1.04 -8.69
C HIS A 34 12.07 -0.07 -9.19
N ARG A 35 12.55 -0.26 -10.43
CA ARG A 35 13.57 0.61 -11.04
C ARG A 35 13.12 2.07 -11.15
N ARG A 36 11.83 2.30 -11.41
CA ARG A 36 11.22 3.64 -11.47
C ARG A 36 10.92 4.25 -10.10
N GLY A 37 11.17 3.54 -9.00
CA GLY A 37 10.90 4.02 -7.65
C GLY A 37 9.39 4.16 -7.33
N GLU A 38 8.54 3.38 -8.01
CA GLU A 38 7.07 3.48 -7.88
C GLU A 38 6.50 2.66 -6.73
N LEU A 39 7.35 2.00 -5.96
CA LEU A 39 6.93 1.26 -4.77
C LEU A 39 6.79 2.20 -3.59
N LEU A 40 5.68 2.06 -2.87
CA LEU A 40 5.46 2.76 -1.63
C LEU A 40 6.36 2.17 -0.53
N PRO A 41 6.97 3.03 0.31
CA PRO A 41 7.50 2.59 1.60
C PRO A 41 6.39 1.92 2.43
N PRO A 42 6.68 0.84 3.17
CA PRO A 42 5.68 0.09 3.93
C PRO A 42 5.00 0.91 5.04
N GLU A 43 5.63 1.99 5.52
CA GLU A 43 5.08 2.90 6.52
C GLU A 43 3.83 3.62 5.99
N ILE A 44 3.75 3.85 4.67
CA ILE A 44 2.64 4.56 4.04
C ILE A 44 1.32 3.79 4.15
N PRO A 45 1.19 2.53 3.70
CA PRO A 45 0.00 1.72 3.96
C PRO A 45 -0.16 1.36 5.44
N ALA A 46 0.91 1.28 6.23
CA ALA A 46 0.80 1.03 7.68
C ALA A 46 0.04 2.15 8.41
N ARG A 47 0.26 3.42 8.04
CA ARG A 47 -0.53 4.57 8.54
C ARG A 47 -2.01 4.42 8.20
N ALA A 48 -2.35 3.95 7.00
CA ALA A 48 -3.75 3.70 6.64
C ALA A 48 -4.38 2.55 7.45
N ILE A 49 -3.62 1.52 7.78
CA ILE A 49 -4.06 0.44 8.68
C ILE A 49 -4.31 1.00 10.08
N LEU A 50 -3.40 1.81 10.62
CA LEU A 50 -3.56 2.48 11.91
C LEU A 50 -4.82 3.36 11.91
N TRP A 51 -5.01 4.16 10.87
CA TRP A 51 -6.19 5.01 10.70
C TRP A 51 -7.48 4.17 10.74
N LEU A 52 -7.54 3.06 10.01
CA LEU A 52 -8.68 2.13 9.99
C LEU A 52 -8.91 1.42 11.33
N ALA A 53 -7.86 1.17 12.10
CA ALA A 53 -7.93 0.55 13.42
C ALA A 53 -8.27 1.55 14.55
N SER A 54 -8.21 2.85 14.27
CA SER A 54 -8.51 3.93 15.22
C SER A 54 -9.98 4.38 15.16
N HIS A 55 -10.33 5.41 15.95
CA HIS A 55 -11.66 6.02 15.91
C HIS A 55 -12.01 6.60 14.53
N PHE A 56 -11.03 6.97 13.70
CA PHE A 56 -11.28 7.47 12.36
C PHE A 56 -11.94 6.42 11.45
N GLY A 57 -11.64 5.13 11.69
CA GLY A 57 -12.21 3.99 10.98
C GLY A 57 -13.58 3.51 11.49
N ALA A 58 -14.19 4.18 12.48
CA ALA A 58 -15.40 3.67 13.15
C ALA A 58 -16.57 3.38 12.19
N ALA A 59 -16.72 4.19 11.12
CA ALA A 59 -17.77 4.02 10.12
C ALA A 59 -17.32 3.20 8.88
N ALA A 60 -16.13 2.62 8.88
CA ALA A 60 -15.51 1.99 7.70
C ALA A 60 -15.94 0.53 7.47
N ASN A 61 -16.90 0.01 8.26
CA ASN A 61 -17.35 -1.38 8.11
C ASN A 61 -17.95 -1.64 6.72
N GLY A 62 -17.60 -2.77 6.11
CA GLY A 62 -18.01 -3.14 4.74
C GLY A 62 -17.39 -2.30 3.60
N GLN A 63 -16.68 -1.21 3.89
CA GLN A 63 -16.10 -0.33 2.86
C GLN A 63 -14.72 -0.84 2.40
N THR A 64 -14.36 -0.49 1.16
CA THR A 64 -13.04 -0.76 0.56
C THR A 64 -12.29 0.56 0.38
N PHE A 65 -11.01 0.56 0.74
CA PHE A 65 -10.10 1.70 0.61
C PHE A 65 -8.88 1.32 -0.23
N SER A 66 -8.28 2.28 -0.93
CA SER A 66 -7.10 2.04 -1.77
C SER A 66 -6.03 3.11 -1.59
N MET A 67 -4.77 2.69 -1.41
CA MET A 67 -3.63 3.64 -1.38
C MET A 67 -3.34 4.30 -2.72
N SER A 68 -3.98 3.84 -3.81
CA SER A 68 -3.94 4.51 -5.11
C SER A 68 -4.86 5.73 -5.19
N GLU A 69 -5.76 5.93 -4.23
CA GLU A 69 -6.69 7.07 -4.19
C GLU A 69 -6.03 8.24 -3.45
N PRO A 70 -5.70 9.35 -4.14
CA PRO A 70 -5.00 10.47 -3.53
C PRO A 70 -5.76 11.08 -2.35
N ASP A 71 -7.09 11.19 -2.46
CA ASP A 71 -7.94 11.76 -1.43
C ASP A 71 -7.92 10.94 -0.14
N PHE A 72 -7.94 9.61 -0.26
CA PHE A 72 -7.83 8.73 0.91
C PHE A 72 -6.45 8.88 1.57
N ARG A 73 -5.38 8.91 0.78
CA ARG A 73 -4.02 9.09 1.31
C ARG A 73 -3.85 10.43 2.02
N ALA A 74 -4.33 11.52 1.41
CA ALA A 74 -4.27 12.85 1.99
C ALA A 74 -5.08 12.94 3.30
N ARG A 75 -6.24 12.29 3.35
CA ARG A 75 -7.05 12.22 4.56
C ARG A 75 -6.35 11.47 5.69
N VAL A 76 -5.78 10.30 5.42
CA VAL A 76 -5.04 9.51 6.42
C VAL A 76 -3.90 10.33 7.02
N GLU A 77 -3.12 11.01 6.17
CA GLU A 77 -2.00 11.85 6.63
C GLU A 77 -2.49 13.00 7.51
N LYS A 78 -3.50 13.74 7.04
CA LYS A 78 -4.07 14.87 7.78
C LYS A 78 -4.64 14.46 9.15
N ASP A 79 -5.37 13.35 9.19
CA ASP A 79 -6.04 12.88 10.41
C ASP A 79 -5.02 12.34 11.43
N LEU A 80 -3.91 11.76 10.96
CA LEU A 80 -2.85 11.21 11.82
C LEU A 80 -1.74 12.20 12.19
N GLU A 81 -1.60 13.34 11.48
CA GLU A 81 -0.58 14.37 11.73
C GLU A 81 -0.41 14.73 13.22
N PRO A 82 -1.47 14.87 14.05
CA PRO A 82 -1.30 15.20 15.47
C PRO A 82 -0.68 14.08 16.34
N TYR A 83 -0.49 12.88 15.79
CA TYR A 83 -0.10 11.67 16.53
C TYR A 83 1.23 11.06 16.06
N LEU A 84 1.91 11.67 15.09
CA LEU A 84 3.17 11.23 14.49
C LEU A 84 4.29 12.25 14.74
#